data_AF-A0AAP0HKS8-F1
#
_entry.id   AF-A0AAP0HKS8-F1
#
_cell.length_a   1.000
_cell.length_b   1.000
_cell.length_c   1.000
_cell.angle_alpha   90.00
_cell.angle_beta   90.00
_cell.angle_gamma   90.00
#
_symmetry.space_group_name_H-M   'P 1'
#
loop_
_entity.id
_entity.type
_entity.pdbx_description
1 polymer ?
#
loop_
_entity_poly.entity_id
_entity_poly.type
_entity_poly.pdbx_seq_one_letter_code
_entity_poly.pdbx_strand_id
1 'polypeptide(L)'
;MNFHHQVKLVSKHVSMGSFKLKCRFRHCILIDVTNIDLTTTIFGYKISMPIMIAPTALHKMAHPDGEIATARAAFGAGTIMTLSSWATSSIEEVASTGAGIRFFQLSVYKDRSLVVQLVKRAEKAGFKAIVLTVDAPRLGRREADIKNKFALPKFLTFKNFEGLDIGKMAKEHRWLWACIICF
;
A
#
# COMPACT_ATOMS: atom_id res chain seq x y z
N MET A 1 -24.87 17.31 -15.20
CA MET A 1 -24.12 17.81 -14.02
C MET A 1 -23.82 16.63 -13.10
N ASN A 2 -22.54 16.32 -12.90
CA ASN A 2 -22.03 15.02 -12.45
C ASN A 2 -22.04 14.83 -10.92
N PHE A 3 -23.01 14.07 -10.40
CA PHE A 3 -23.08 13.65 -8.98
C PHE A 3 -21.84 12.87 -8.50
N HIS A 4 -21.16 12.13 -9.39
CA HIS A 4 -19.97 11.34 -9.02
C HIS A 4 -18.68 12.14 -8.81
N HIS A 5 -18.60 13.36 -9.36
CA HIS A 5 -17.42 14.23 -9.24
C HIS A 5 -17.28 14.80 -7.82
N GLN A 6 -18.41 15.10 -7.18
CA GLN A 6 -18.47 15.70 -5.85
C GLN A 6 -17.98 14.74 -4.75
N VAL A 7 -18.32 13.45 -4.82
CA VAL A 7 -18.17 12.51 -3.68
C VAL A 7 -16.70 12.24 -3.29
N LYS A 8 -15.74 12.26 -4.23
CA LYS A 8 -14.35 11.83 -3.94
C LYS A 8 -13.43 12.94 -3.41
N LEU A 9 -13.53 14.14 -3.97
CA LEU A 9 -12.88 15.31 -3.39
C LEU A 9 -13.44 15.58 -1.99
N VAL A 10 -14.76 15.42 -1.83
CA VAL A 10 -15.42 15.47 -0.53
C VAL A 10 -14.82 14.43 0.42
N SER A 11 -14.69 13.15 0.06
CA SER A 11 -14.14 12.14 0.98
C SER A 11 -12.73 12.45 1.50
N LYS A 12 -11.79 12.89 0.65
CA LYS A 12 -10.43 13.28 1.11
C LYS A 12 -10.47 14.49 2.05
N HIS A 13 -11.22 15.53 1.69
CA HIS A 13 -11.39 16.72 2.54
C HIS A 13 -12.17 16.41 3.82
N VAL A 14 -13.11 15.47 3.76
CA VAL A 14 -13.91 15.00 4.90
C VAL A 14 -13.08 14.14 5.83
N SER A 15 -12.10 13.36 5.37
CA SER A 15 -11.22 12.60 6.26
C SER A 15 -10.42 13.54 7.17
N MET A 16 -9.67 14.47 6.57
CA MET A 16 -8.89 15.46 7.32
C MET A 16 -9.79 16.44 8.09
N GLY A 17 -10.89 16.87 7.47
CA GLY A 17 -11.89 17.74 8.09
C GLY A 17 -12.63 17.10 9.26
N SER A 18 -12.91 15.79 9.20
CA SER A 18 -13.58 15.07 10.29
C SER A 18 -12.68 14.94 11.50
N PHE A 19 -11.39 14.63 11.31
CA PHE A 19 -10.43 14.63 12.41
C PHE A 19 -10.37 16.01 13.09
N LYS A 20 -10.26 17.08 12.28
CA LYS A 20 -10.13 18.46 12.80
C LYS A 20 -11.39 19.03 13.44
N LEU A 21 -12.58 18.66 12.95
CA LEU A 21 -13.85 19.26 13.39
C LEU A 21 -14.62 18.42 14.41
N LYS A 22 -14.44 17.08 14.42
CA LYS A 22 -15.24 16.18 15.25
C LYS A 22 -14.49 15.58 16.43
N CYS A 23 -13.16 15.51 16.36
CA CYS A 23 -12.33 15.01 17.46
C CYS A 23 -11.69 16.19 18.20
N ARG A 24 -12.09 16.41 19.46
CA ARG A 24 -11.44 17.36 20.37
C ARG A 24 -10.62 16.60 21.40
N PHE A 25 -9.44 17.12 21.72
CA PHE A 25 -8.64 16.57 22.82
C PHE A 25 -9.24 17.00 24.16
N ARG A 26 -9.33 16.05 25.09
CA ARG A 26 -9.54 16.32 26.51
C ARG A 26 -8.25 15.97 27.23
N HIS A 27 -7.35 16.95 27.31
CA HIS A 27 -6.07 16.75 27.99
C HIS A 27 -6.30 16.52 29.48
N CYS A 28 -5.62 15.53 30.05
CA CYS A 28 -5.48 15.40 31.49
C CYS A 28 -4.25 16.20 31.92
N ILE A 29 -4.39 17.02 32.96
CA ILE A 29 -3.33 17.89 33.48
C ILE A 29 -2.72 17.30 34.75
N LEU A 30 -1.52 17.77 35.13
CA LEU A 30 -0.80 17.34 36.33
C LEU A 30 -0.49 15.82 36.35
N ILE A 31 -0.24 15.24 35.19
CA ILE A 31 0.27 13.87 35.03
C ILE A 31 1.76 13.94 34.73
N ASP A 32 2.55 13.09 35.35
CA ASP A 32 3.97 12.94 35.01
C ASP A 32 4.11 12.35 33.60
N VAL A 33 4.72 13.14 32.71
CA VAL A 33 4.98 12.80 31.30
C VAL A 33 6.46 12.73 30.99
N THR A 34 7.31 12.58 32.00
CA THR A 34 8.78 12.52 31.85
C THR A 34 9.20 11.34 30.98
N ASN A 35 8.55 10.19 31.12
CA ASN A 35 8.81 8.98 30.36
C ASN A 35 7.57 8.56 29.56
N ILE A 36 7.58 8.79 28.25
CA ILE A 36 6.50 8.38 27.33
C ILE A 36 6.96 7.15 26.56
N ASP A 37 6.35 6.00 26.85
CA ASP A 37 6.54 4.77 26.08
C ASP A 37 5.52 4.71 24.93
N LEU A 38 6.01 4.85 23.70
CA LEU A 38 5.20 4.69 22.48
C LEU A 38 5.19 3.25 21.96
N THR A 39 5.98 2.36 22.57
CA THR A 39 6.10 0.99 22.06
C THR A 39 4.77 0.25 22.18
N THR A 40 4.48 -0.58 21.18
CA THR A 40 3.26 -1.38 21.16
C THR A 40 3.51 -2.71 20.48
N THR A 41 2.53 -3.60 20.52
CA THR A 41 2.61 -4.92 19.90
C THR A 41 1.48 -5.09 18.89
N ILE A 42 1.84 -5.42 17.64
CA ILE A 42 0.88 -5.67 16.55
C ILE A 42 1.11 -7.08 16.02
N PHE A 43 0.06 -7.92 16.06
CA PHE A 43 0.12 -9.34 15.67
C PHE A 43 1.27 -10.12 16.32
N GLY A 44 1.60 -9.81 17.58
CA GLY A 44 2.69 -10.45 18.33
C GLY A 44 4.09 -9.86 18.09
N TYR A 45 4.22 -8.83 17.25
CA TYR A 45 5.49 -8.16 16.98
C TYR A 45 5.57 -6.81 17.70
N LYS A 46 6.64 -6.60 18.46
CA LYS A 46 6.91 -5.33 19.13
C LYS A 46 7.39 -4.29 18.11
N ILE A 47 6.82 -3.10 18.16
CA ILE A 47 7.19 -1.94 17.33
C ILE A 47 7.45 -0.72 18.21
N SER A 48 8.24 0.22 17.70
CA SER A 48 8.67 1.42 18.43
C SER A 48 7.55 2.44 18.68
N MET A 49 6.55 2.48 17.81
CA MET A 49 5.44 3.44 17.85
C MET A 49 4.20 2.89 17.12
N PRO A 50 2.96 3.32 17.45
CA PRO A 50 1.73 2.86 16.81
C PRO A 50 1.51 3.51 15.42
N ILE A 51 2.56 3.69 14.63
CA ILE A 51 2.53 4.34 13.32
C ILE A 51 3.24 3.42 12.33
N MET A 52 2.51 2.93 11.33
CA MET A 52 3.00 2.00 10.31
C MET A 52 2.90 2.62 8.90
N ILE A 53 3.69 2.09 7.96
CA ILE A 53 3.64 2.52 6.56
C ILE A 53 2.54 1.74 5.82
N ALA A 54 1.54 2.47 5.33
CA ALA A 54 0.43 1.94 4.56
C ALA A 54 0.88 1.48 3.15
N PRO A 55 0.19 0.48 2.56
CA PRO A 55 0.53 0.00 1.23
C PRO A 55 0.24 1.06 0.17
N THR A 56 1.30 1.50 -0.50
CA THR A 56 1.27 2.44 -1.61
C THR A 56 1.98 1.79 -2.80
N ALA A 57 1.40 1.92 -3.99
CA ALA A 57 1.94 1.32 -5.20
C ALA A 57 3.01 2.22 -5.83
N LEU A 58 3.90 1.63 -6.64
CA LEU A 58 4.80 2.34 -7.57
C LEU A 58 5.77 3.34 -6.90
N HIS A 59 6.46 2.97 -5.83
CA HIS A 59 7.37 3.91 -5.13
C HIS A 59 8.51 4.40 -6.02
N LYS A 60 8.94 3.60 -7.01
CA LYS A 60 10.00 4.03 -7.96
C LYS A 60 9.61 5.19 -8.88
N MET A 61 8.34 5.58 -8.92
CA MET A 61 7.94 6.83 -9.56
C MET A 61 8.29 8.06 -8.71
N ALA A 62 8.39 7.91 -7.40
CA ALA A 62 8.74 8.99 -6.48
C ALA A 62 10.25 9.11 -6.28
N HIS A 63 10.96 7.99 -6.19
CA HIS A 63 12.41 7.95 -6.00
C HIS A 63 13.01 6.65 -6.58
N PRO A 64 14.20 6.65 -7.21
CA PRO A 64 14.78 5.45 -7.82
C PRO A 64 14.90 4.23 -6.89
N ASP A 65 15.18 4.46 -5.60
CA ASP A 65 15.27 3.38 -4.60
C ASP A 65 13.90 2.77 -4.23
N GLY A 66 12.82 3.50 -4.48
CA GLY A 66 11.44 3.06 -4.28
C GLY A 66 11.19 2.33 -2.96
N GLU A 67 10.59 1.13 -3.06
CA GLU A 67 10.18 0.34 -1.91
C GLU A 67 11.36 -0.15 -1.06
N ILE A 68 12.56 -0.25 -1.63
CA ILE A 68 13.77 -0.65 -0.90
C ILE A 68 14.14 0.41 0.13
N ALA A 69 14.09 1.69 -0.25
CA ALA A 69 14.32 2.80 0.69
C ALA A 69 13.25 2.82 1.78
N THR A 70 11.97 2.65 1.41
CA THR A 70 10.86 2.58 2.38
C THR A 70 11.03 1.44 3.37
N ALA A 71 11.47 0.27 2.91
CA ALA A 71 11.68 -0.90 3.76
C ALA A 71 12.84 -0.70 4.74
N ARG A 72 13.94 -0.10 4.28
CA ARG A 72 15.07 0.27 5.15
C ARG A 72 14.67 1.32 6.18
N ALA A 73 13.90 2.33 5.77
CA ALA A 73 13.40 3.38 6.67
C ALA A 73 12.46 2.81 7.74
N ALA A 74 11.53 1.92 7.36
CA ALA A 74 10.64 1.26 8.32
C ALA A 74 11.42 0.44 9.34
N PHE A 75 12.43 -0.31 8.89
CA PHE A 75 13.31 -1.07 9.77
C PHE A 75 14.10 -0.16 10.71
N GLY A 76 14.74 0.89 10.21
CA GLY A 76 15.49 1.85 11.02
C GLY A 76 14.62 2.60 12.03
N ALA A 77 13.36 2.85 11.69
CA ALA A 77 12.37 3.45 12.59
C ALA A 77 11.76 2.44 13.59
N GLY A 78 12.04 1.14 13.46
CA GLY A 78 11.48 0.10 14.32
C GLY A 78 9.97 -0.13 14.13
N THR A 79 9.46 0.10 12.92
CA THR A 79 8.03 -0.05 12.59
C THR A 79 7.79 -0.96 11.38
N ILE A 80 6.51 -1.20 11.08
CA ILE A 80 6.04 -2.12 10.06
C ILE A 80 5.85 -1.40 8.73
N MET A 81 6.35 -2.00 7.66
CA MET A 81 5.99 -1.64 6.29
C MET A 81 4.98 -2.61 5.73
N THR A 82 3.90 -2.09 5.13
CA THR A 82 3.01 -2.89 4.28
C THR A 82 3.40 -2.70 2.82
N LEU A 83 3.86 -3.74 2.14
CA LEU A 83 4.21 -3.73 0.73
C LEU A 83 2.96 -3.92 -0.14
N SER A 84 2.79 -3.13 -1.19
CA SER A 84 1.69 -3.32 -2.14
C SER A 84 1.97 -4.48 -3.11
N SER A 85 0.92 -5.22 -3.48
CA SER A 85 0.96 -6.14 -4.62
C SER A 85 1.42 -5.45 -5.92
N TRP A 86 1.13 -4.15 -6.10
CA TRP A 86 1.52 -3.33 -7.26
C TRP A 86 2.83 -2.54 -7.03
N ALA A 87 3.76 -3.10 -6.26
CA ALA A 87 5.07 -2.52 -6.06
C ALA A 87 5.98 -2.64 -7.30
N THR A 88 6.91 -1.69 -7.41
CA THR A 88 8.00 -1.64 -8.41
C THR A 88 9.28 -2.36 -7.96
N SER A 89 9.24 -2.96 -6.78
CA SER A 89 10.27 -3.84 -6.23
C SER A 89 9.60 -5.15 -5.82
N SER A 90 10.27 -6.29 -6.05
CA SER A 90 9.66 -7.59 -5.75
C SER A 90 9.57 -7.85 -4.25
N ILE A 91 8.70 -8.79 -3.85
CA ILE A 91 8.63 -9.32 -2.47
C ILE A 91 10.03 -9.70 -1.96
N GLU A 92 10.82 -10.38 -2.78
CA GLU A 92 12.16 -10.87 -2.45
C GLU A 92 13.19 -9.73 -2.36
N GLU A 93 13.15 -8.78 -3.28
CA GLU A 93 14.01 -7.58 -3.22
C GLU A 93 13.76 -6.78 -1.94
N VAL A 94 12.49 -6.60 -1.58
CA VAL A 94 12.12 -5.90 -0.34
C VAL A 94 12.52 -6.70 0.90
N ALA A 95 12.35 -8.03 0.90
CA ALA A 95 12.81 -8.89 2.00
C ALA A 95 14.33 -8.86 2.19
N SER A 96 15.10 -8.74 1.10
CA SER A 96 16.57 -8.66 1.13
C SER A 96 17.11 -7.43 1.88
N THR A 97 16.27 -6.43 2.14
CA THR A 97 16.69 -5.19 2.83
C THR A 97 16.95 -5.36 4.34
N GLY A 98 16.65 -6.53 4.92
CA GLY A 98 16.99 -6.87 6.31
C GLY A 98 15.83 -7.45 7.11
N ALA A 99 16.00 -7.58 8.42
CA ALA A 99 15.08 -8.29 9.32
C ALA A 99 13.80 -7.51 9.72
N GLY A 100 13.44 -6.43 9.01
CA GLY A 100 12.26 -5.63 9.34
C GLY A 100 10.94 -6.42 9.28
N ILE A 101 9.99 -6.03 10.13
CA ILE A 101 8.65 -6.60 10.13
C ILE A 101 7.88 -6.03 8.93
N ARG A 102 7.36 -6.90 8.08
CA ARG A 102 6.68 -6.50 6.85
C ARG A 102 5.37 -7.24 6.67
N PHE A 103 4.36 -6.52 6.23
CA PHE A 103 3.08 -7.07 5.80
C PHE A 103 2.95 -6.98 4.29
N PHE A 104 2.18 -7.88 3.70
CA PHE A 104 1.96 -7.91 2.25
C PHE A 104 0.50 -7.59 1.94
N GLN A 105 0.27 -6.52 1.21
CA GLN A 105 -1.06 -6.13 0.75
C GLN A 105 -1.39 -6.85 -0.55
N LEU A 106 -2.58 -7.42 -0.62
CA LEU A 106 -3.11 -8.01 -1.85
C LEU A 106 -4.59 -7.72 -2.06
N SER A 107 -4.96 -7.71 -3.34
CA SER A 107 -6.34 -7.74 -3.80
C SER A 107 -6.67 -9.13 -4.33
N VAL A 108 -7.93 -9.52 -4.21
CA VAL A 108 -8.41 -10.82 -4.68
C VAL A 108 -8.56 -10.77 -6.22
N TYR A 109 -7.53 -11.24 -6.93
CA TYR A 109 -7.54 -11.33 -8.39
C TYR A 109 -8.43 -12.47 -8.89
N LYS A 110 -8.98 -12.33 -10.11
CA LYS A 110 -9.82 -13.37 -10.74
C LYS A 110 -9.13 -14.73 -10.73
N ASP A 111 -7.87 -14.75 -11.12
CA ASP A 111 -7.05 -15.96 -11.05
C ASP A 111 -6.57 -16.20 -9.62
N ARG A 112 -7.17 -17.20 -8.97
CA ARG A 112 -6.82 -17.61 -7.61
C ARG A 112 -5.45 -18.26 -7.54
N SER A 113 -4.96 -18.84 -8.62
CA SER A 113 -3.62 -19.46 -8.65
C SER A 113 -2.54 -18.38 -8.47
N LEU A 114 -2.71 -17.21 -9.06
CA LEU A 114 -1.82 -16.06 -8.87
C LEU A 114 -1.81 -15.59 -7.41
N VAL A 115 -2.98 -15.50 -6.78
CA VAL A 115 -3.10 -15.11 -5.36
C VAL A 115 -2.36 -16.11 -4.48
N VAL A 116 -2.55 -17.41 -4.69
CA VAL A 116 -1.85 -18.46 -3.94
C VAL A 116 -0.34 -18.36 -4.13
N GLN A 117 0.13 -18.11 -5.35
CA GLN A 117 1.56 -17.96 -5.63
C GLN A 117 2.15 -16.73 -4.91
N LEU A 118 1.45 -15.59 -4.94
CA LEU A 118 1.90 -14.37 -4.25
C LEU A 118 1.94 -14.56 -2.72
N VAL A 119 0.93 -15.20 -2.13
CA VAL A 119 0.90 -15.49 -0.69
C VAL A 119 2.05 -16.41 -0.31
N LYS A 120 2.28 -17.50 -1.06
CA LYS A 120 3.41 -18.40 -0.82
C LYS A 120 4.77 -17.70 -0.98
N ARG A 121 4.91 -16.80 -1.95
CA ARG A 121 6.12 -15.97 -2.11
C ARG A 121 6.34 -15.05 -0.91
N ALA A 122 5.29 -14.37 -0.45
CA ALA A 122 5.34 -13.49 0.72
C ALA A 122 5.72 -14.26 1.99
N GLU A 123 5.09 -15.42 2.22
CA GLU A 123 5.39 -16.30 3.35
C GLU A 123 6.85 -16.78 3.31
N LYS A 124 7.32 -17.28 2.15
CA LYS A 124 8.71 -17.72 1.97
C LYS A 124 9.72 -16.59 2.17
N ALA A 125 9.36 -15.36 1.79
CA ALA A 125 10.18 -14.18 1.99
C ALA A 125 10.11 -13.61 3.43
N GLY A 126 9.37 -14.25 4.33
CA GLY A 126 9.31 -13.90 5.75
C GLY A 126 8.37 -12.76 6.10
N PHE A 127 7.41 -12.42 5.23
CA PHE A 127 6.34 -11.48 5.55
C PHE A 127 5.43 -12.05 6.64
N LYS A 128 5.00 -11.19 7.57
CA LYS A 128 4.38 -11.62 8.83
C LYS A 128 2.86 -11.58 8.84
N ALA A 129 2.25 -10.84 7.93
CA ALA A 129 0.80 -10.78 7.78
C ALA A 129 0.40 -10.41 6.37
N ILE A 130 -0.86 -10.72 6.05
CA ILE A 130 -1.53 -10.37 4.82
C ILE A 130 -2.54 -9.25 5.09
N VAL A 131 -2.48 -8.18 4.31
CA VAL A 131 -3.44 -7.07 4.33
C VAL A 131 -4.34 -7.18 3.10
N LEU A 132 -5.55 -7.70 3.30
CA LEU A 132 -6.50 -7.90 2.22
C LEU A 132 -7.28 -6.61 1.92
N THR A 133 -7.16 -6.10 0.70
CA THR A 133 -7.94 -4.94 0.24
C THR A 133 -9.28 -5.38 -0.32
N VAL A 134 -10.37 -5.00 0.36
CA VAL A 134 -11.75 -5.42 0.03
C VAL A 134 -12.66 -4.29 -0.48
N ASP A 135 -12.18 -3.05 -0.46
CA ASP A 135 -12.94 -1.84 -0.83
C ASP A 135 -12.82 -1.44 -2.31
N ALA A 136 -12.01 -2.16 -3.08
CA ALA A 136 -11.70 -1.86 -4.48
C ALA A 136 -12.12 -2.97 -5.46
N PRO A 137 -13.41 -3.37 -5.52
CA PRO A 137 -13.89 -4.34 -6.53
C PRO A 137 -13.77 -3.80 -7.96
N ARG A 138 -13.83 -2.46 -8.11
CA ARG A 138 -13.46 -1.72 -9.32
C ARG A 138 -12.56 -0.57 -8.93
N LEU A 139 -11.66 -0.18 -9.82
CA LEU A 139 -10.84 1.01 -9.59
C LEU A 139 -11.72 2.25 -9.49
N GLY A 140 -11.49 3.05 -8.46
CA GLY A 140 -12.12 4.34 -8.36
C GLY A 140 -11.64 5.26 -9.49
N ARG A 141 -12.58 5.86 -10.23
CA ARG A 141 -12.32 7.00 -11.13
C ARG A 141 -11.49 8.12 -10.46
N ARG A 142 -10.28 8.37 -10.95
CA ARG A 142 -9.38 9.47 -10.54
C ARG A 142 -9.22 10.41 -11.73
N GLU A 143 -9.88 11.56 -11.69
CA GLU A 143 -9.94 12.45 -12.86
C GLU A 143 -8.59 13.08 -13.21
N ALA A 144 -7.72 13.28 -12.22
CA ALA A 144 -6.35 13.75 -12.48
C ALA A 144 -5.59 12.75 -13.35
N ASP A 145 -5.65 11.45 -13.02
CA ASP A 145 -5.00 10.38 -13.78
C ASP A 145 -5.56 10.33 -15.22
N ILE A 146 -6.87 10.53 -15.39
CA ILE A 146 -7.54 10.57 -16.70
C ILE A 146 -7.07 11.78 -17.52
N LYS A 147 -7.10 12.99 -16.94
CA LYS A 147 -6.68 14.23 -17.60
C LYS A 147 -5.21 14.20 -17.99
N ASN A 148 -4.38 13.67 -17.10
CA ASN A 148 -2.94 13.57 -17.30
C ASN A 148 -2.54 12.37 -18.18
N LYS A 149 -3.51 11.53 -18.59
CA LYS A 149 -3.27 10.28 -19.32
C LYS A 149 -2.15 9.48 -18.64
N PHE A 150 -2.27 9.34 -17.33
CA PHE A 150 -1.29 8.64 -16.53
C PHE A 150 -1.02 7.28 -17.16
N ALA A 151 0.26 6.91 -17.26
CA ALA A 151 0.72 5.62 -17.73
C ALA A 151 2.03 5.30 -17.01
N LEU A 152 2.28 4.01 -16.76
CA LEU A 152 3.52 3.59 -16.11
C LEU A 152 4.71 3.86 -17.05
N PRO A 153 5.78 4.53 -16.59
CA PRO A 153 6.99 4.70 -17.38
C PRO A 153 7.57 3.35 -17.82
N LYS A 154 8.06 3.26 -19.06
CA LYS A 154 8.48 1.98 -19.69
C LYS A 154 9.57 1.22 -18.93
N PHE A 155 10.40 1.93 -18.15
CA PHE A 155 11.48 1.33 -17.36
C PHE A 155 10.99 0.78 -15.99
N LEU A 156 9.71 0.98 -15.66
CA LEU A 156 9.11 0.45 -14.44
C LEU A 156 8.13 -0.68 -14.78
N THR A 157 8.16 -1.70 -13.94
CA THR A 157 7.31 -2.90 -14.06
C THR A 157 6.77 -3.27 -12.68
N PHE A 158 5.65 -4.00 -12.66
CA PHE A 158 5.12 -4.57 -11.43
C PHE A 158 5.89 -5.86 -11.10
N LYS A 159 7.03 -5.72 -10.42
CA LYS A 159 7.97 -6.81 -10.19
C LYS A 159 7.38 -8.04 -9.47
N ASN A 160 6.33 -7.87 -8.69
CA ASN A 160 5.65 -9.00 -8.02
C ASN A 160 4.98 -9.96 -9.01
N PHE A 161 4.63 -9.50 -10.21
CA PHE A 161 3.99 -10.32 -11.24
C PHE A 161 4.97 -10.83 -12.29
N GLU A 162 6.22 -10.36 -12.29
CA GLU A 162 7.23 -10.86 -13.23
C GLU A 162 7.44 -12.37 -13.05
N GLY A 163 7.45 -13.10 -14.17
CA GLY A 163 7.60 -14.56 -14.20
C GLY A 163 6.33 -15.35 -13.82
N LEU A 164 5.21 -14.70 -13.49
CA LEU A 164 3.92 -15.36 -13.32
C LEU A 164 3.20 -15.44 -14.68
N ASP A 165 2.42 -16.50 -14.90
CA ASP A 165 1.63 -16.64 -16.13
C ASP A 165 0.44 -15.66 -16.10
N ILE A 166 0.71 -14.43 -16.57
CA ILE A 166 -0.26 -13.34 -16.70
C ILE A 166 -1.17 -13.57 -17.94
N GLY A 167 -1.05 -14.71 -18.64
CA GLY A 167 -1.73 -15.00 -19.91
C GLY A 167 -3.25 -14.80 -19.91
N LYS A 168 -3.92 -14.88 -18.74
CA LYS A 168 -5.34 -14.54 -18.56
C LYS A 168 -5.61 -13.11 -18.09
N MET A 169 -4.67 -12.48 -17.38
CA MET A 169 -4.77 -11.08 -16.96
C MET A 169 -4.77 -10.15 -18.19
N ALA A 170 -3.89 -10.36 -19.17
CA ALA A 170 -3.77 -9.48 -20.33
C ALA A 170 -4.98 -9.54 -21.30
N LYS A 171 -5.64 -10.71 -21.45
CA LYS A 171 -6.80 -10.87 -22.35
C LYS A 171 -8.10 -10.30 -21.76
N GLU A 172 -8.29 -10.37 -20.45
CA GLU A 172 -9.56 -9.98 -19.81
C GLU A 172 -9.52 -8.60 -19.14
N HIS A 173 -8.32 -8.06 -18.89
CA HIS A 173 -8.12 -6.76 -18.24
C HIS A 173 -7.75 -5.63 -19.21
N ARG A 174 -8.23 -5.68 -20.45
CA ARG A 174 -8.20 -4.52 -21.36
C ARG A 174 -8.77 -3.26 -20.68
N TRP A 175 -9.72 -3.43 -19.75
CA TRP A 175 -10.31 -2.38 -18.91
C TRP A 175 -9.42 -1.89 -17.75
N LEU A 176 -8.58 -2.76 -17.17
CA LEU A 176 -7.70 -2.40 -16.04
C LEU A 176 -6.42 -1.73 -16.56
N TRP A 177 -5.97 -2.12 -17.76
CA TRP A 177 -5.01 -1.35 -18.56
C TRP A 177 -5.61 -0.04 -19.06
N ALA A 178 -6.89 0.00 -19.46
CA ALA A 178 -7.56 1.25 -19.84
C ALA A 178 -7.69 2.25 -18.68
N CYS A 179 -7.93 1.80 -17.44
CA CYS A 179 -7.92 2.70 -16.27
C CYS A 179 -6.53 3.21 -15.87
N ILE A 180 -5.46 2.53 -16.30
CA ILE A 180 -4.06 2.95 -16.08
C ILE A 180 -3.47 3.63 -17.33
N ILE A 181 -4.18 3.71 -18.46
CA ILE A 181 -3.63 4.31 -19.70
C ILE A 181 -4.54 5.32 -20.38
N CYS A 182 -5.87 5.22 -20.36
CA CYS A 182 -6.79 6.24 -20.87
C CYS A 182 -8.23 5.72 -20.85
N PHE A 183 -9.09 6.35 -20.06
CA PHE A 183 -10.47 6.74 -20.41
C PHE A 183 -10.98 7.77 -19.39
#